data_AF-A0A8J4TKA4-F1
#
_entry.id   AF-A0A8J4TKA4-F1
#
_cell.length_a   1.000
_cell.length_b   1.000
_cell.length_c   1.000
_cell.angle_alpha   90.00
_cell.angle_beta   90.00
_cell.angle_gamma   90.00
#
_symmetry.space_group_name_H-M   'P 1'
#
loop_
_entity.id
_entity.type
_entity.pdbx_description
1 polymer ?
#
loop_
_entity_poly.entity_id
_entity_poly.type
_entity_poly.pdbx_seq_one_letter_code
_entity_poly.pdbx_strand_id
1 'polypeptide(L)'
;MKKAASQLVGVHDFRNICSVQVENDTPTFVRRIDNVMVHPLEADPICPTTMCQISVSASGFLYHQIRCIVSILVMIGRGYEPVSIIEDLLDISKTPAKPQYQIAGDIPLLFTDAEYPEDSVHWNTSEAAQLDLIRHFQKLWSEHAIRSTTVKTLLDHVEKRWPRNSLPLHHLDRIIPEGRWREERVCGKGSHKSLYKRPIELTVEEKLNRFKRKKTGSEDESALSTDQRNEDKTV
;
A
#
# COMPACT_ATOMS: atom_id res chain seq x y z
N MET A 1 9.91 1.31 -13.01
CA MET A 1 8.95 0.42 -12.32
C MET A 1 9.31 -1.06 -12.45
N LYS A 2 9.21 -1.70 -13.63
CA LYS A 2 9.49 -3.16 -13.80
C LYS A 2 10.80 -3.64 -13.14
N LYS A 3 11.92 -2.95 -13.39
CA LYS A 3 13.23 -3.27 -12.80
C LYS A 3 13.25 -3.18 -11.26
N ALA A 4 12.51 -2.24 -10.67
CA ALA A 4 12.41 -2.11 -9.21
C ALA A 4 11.50 -3.18 -8.61
N ALA A 5 10.41 -3.51 -9.32
CA ALA A 5 9.48 -4.55 -8.90
C ALA A 5 10.16 -5.94 -8.79
N SER A 6 11.06 -6.28 -9.71
CA SER A 6 11.78 -7.56 -9.66
C SER A 6 12.71 -7.70 -8.43
N GLN A 7 13.15 -6.60 -7.82
CA GLN A 7 13.99 -6.63 -6.61
C GLN A 7 13.18 -7.04 -5.35
N LEU A 8 11.85 -6.99 -5.41
CA LEU A 8 10.98 -7.40 -4.31
C LEU A 8 10.82 -8.93 -4.22
N VAL A 9 11.11 -9.66 -5.30
CA VAL A 9 10.98 -11.12 -5.37
C VAL A 9 12.03 -11.78 -4.46
N GLY A 10 11.62 -12.83 -3.76
CA GLY A 10 12.44 -13.55 -2.79
C GLY A 10 11.98 -13.37 -1.34
N VAL A 11 12.85 -13.76 -0.42
CA VAL A 11 12.60 -13.72 1.03
C VAL A 11 13.31 -12.51 1.61
N HIS A 12 12.56 -11.53 2.11
CA HIS A 12 13.10 -10.27 2.63
C HIS A 12 12.39 -9.81 3.89
N ASP A 13 13.05 -8.95 4.67
CA ASP A 13 12.43 -8.19 5.75
C ASP A 13 11.76 -6.93 5.18
N PHE A 14 10.42 -6.89 5.24
CA PHE A 14 9.61 -5.82 4.68
C PHE A 14 9.18 -4.76 5.71
N ARG A 15 9.84 -4.65 6.88
CA ARG A 15 9.45 -3.69 7.94
C ARG A 15 9.40 -2.23 7.47
N ASN A 16 10.22 -1.87 6.49
CA ASN A 16 10.25 -0.53 5.89
C ASN A 16 9.26 -0.36 4.74
N ILE A 17 8.58 -1.44 4.32
CA ILE A 17 7.61 -1.49 3.22
C ILE A 17 6.26 -2.02 3.75
N CYS A 18 5.93 -1.75 5.01
CA CYS A 18 4.63 -2.08 5.59
C CYS A 18 4.25 -1.05 6.66
N SER A 19 3.06 -1.18 7.24
CA SER A 19 2.71 -0.49 8.48
C SER A 19 2.92 -1.42 9.66
N VAL A 20 3.78 -1.02 10.59
CA VAL A 20 4.10 -1.82 11.79
C VAL A 20 2.95 -1.72 12.78
N GLN A 21 2.22 -2.82 12.98
CA GLN A 21 1.27 -3.00 14.08
C GLN A 21 1.92 -3.87 15.15
N VAL A 22 2.08 -3.32 16.36
CA VAL A 22 2.57 -4.08 17.51
C VAL A 22 1.35 -4.57 18.28
N GLU A 23 0.81 -5.70 17.84
CA GLU A 23 -0.35 -6.34 18.48
C GLU A 23 0.06 -7.59 19.27
N ASN A 24 1.17 -8.25 18.90
CA ASN A 24 1.70 -9.47 19.55
C ASN A 24 3.21 -9.34 19.84
N ASP A 25 3.72 -10.22 20.71
CA ASP A 25 5.06 -10.11 21.31
C ASP A 25 6.26 -10.28 20.35
N THR A 26 6.07 -10.68 19.08
CA THR A 26 7.14 -10.67 18.06
C THR A 26 6.57 -10.84 16.63
N PRO A 27 6.17 -9.76 15.93
CA PRO A 27 5.80 -9.90 14.52
C PRO A 27 7.04 -10.17 13.67
N THR A 28 7.07 -11.27 12.92
CA THR A 28 8.06 -11.43 11.85
C THR A 28 7.68 -10.55 10.66
N PHE A 29 8.60 -9.70 10.24
CA PHE A 29 8.49 -8.85 9.04
C PHE A 29 9.02 -9.55 7.79
N VAL A 30 9.48 -10.80 7.92
CA VAL A 30 9.99 -11.58 6.80
C VAL A 30 8.82 -12.17 6.02
N ARG A 31 8.78 -11.93 4.71
CA ARG A 31 7.82 -12.54 3.79
C ARG A 31 8.54 -13.04 2.54
N ARG A 32 7.95 -14.03 1.87
CA ARG A 32 8.38 -14.48 0.55
C ARG A 32 7.43 -13.92 -0.49
N ILE A 33 7.93 -13.10 -1.40
CA ILE A 33 7.21 -12.70 -2.61
C ILE A 33 7.68 -13.61 -3.74
N ASP A 34 6.73 -14.29 -4.37
CA ASP A 34 7.00 -15.28 -5.40
C ASP A 34 7.04 -14.62 -6.80
N ASN A 35 6.17 -13.65 -7.06
CA ASN A 35 6.14 -12.92 -8.33
C ASN A 35 5.67 -11.46 -8.17
N VAL A 36 6.21 -10.56 -8.99
CA VAL A 36 5.73 -9.18 -9.16
C VAL A 36 5.71 -8.82 -10.64
N MET A 37 4.52 -8.56 -11.18
CA MET A 37 4.34 -8.14 -12.57
C MET A 37 3.83 -6.70 -12.63
N VAL A 38 4.34 -5.93 -13.58
CA VAL A 38 3.88 -4.56 -13.88
C VAL A 38 3.57 -4.47 -15.36
N HIS A 39 2.32 -4.26 -15.74
CA HIS A 39 1.92 -4.24 -17.15
C HIS A 39 0.82 -3.19 -17.42
N PRO A 40 0.93 -2.44 -18.53
CA PRO A 40 -0.18 -1.61 -19.01
C PRO A 40 -1.33 -2.51 -19.49
N LEU A 41 -2.57 -2.11 -19.23
CA LEU A 41 -3.77 -2.83 -19.66
C LEU A 41 -4.24 -2.44 -21.06
N GLU A 42 -3.88 -1.25 -21.54
CA GLU A 42 -4.23 -0.77 -22.88
C GLU A 42 -2.98 -0.63 -23.77
N ALA A 43 -3.22 -0.67 -25.08
CA ALA A 43 -2.16 -0.68 -26.09
C ALA A 43 -1.51 0.70 -26.33
N ASP A 44 -2.13 1.80 -25.88
CA ASP A 44 -1.54 3.14 -25.99
C ASP A 44 -0.77 3.50 -24.71
N PRO A 45 0.57 3.36 -24.68
CA PRO A 45 1.38 3.69 -23.52
C PRO A 45 1.52 5.21 -23.30
N ILE A 46 1.06 6.04 -24.24
CA ILE A 46 1.19 7.49 -24.21
C ILE A 46 -0.05 8.14 -23.58
N CYS A 47 -1.21 7.48 -23.64
CA CYS A 47 -2.43 7.98 -23.03
C CYS A 47 -2.28 8.08 -21.49
N PRO A 48 -2.42 9.27 -20.89
CA PRO A 48 -2.19 9.44 -19.45
C PRO A 48 -3.19 8.73 -18.53
N THR A 49 -4.33 8.31 -19.09
CA THR A 49 -5.36 7.55 -18.39
C THR A 49 -5.23 6.05 -18.59
N THR A 50 -4.22 5.58 -19.34
CA THR A 50 -3.96 4.14 -19.52
C THR A 50 -3.73 3.49 -18.16
N MET A 51 -4.54 2.48 -17.86
CA MET A 51 -4.42 1.73 -16.62
C MET A 51 -3.17 0.86 -16.64
N CYS A 52 -2.50 0.78 -15.50
CA CYS A 52 -1.36 -0.10 -15.27
C CYS A 52 -1.70 -1.04 -14.11
N GLN A 53 -1.60 -2.34 -14.36
CA GLN A 53 -1.81 -3.37 -13.35
C GLN A 53 -0.47 -3.78 -12.74
N ILE A 54 -0.46 -3.85 -11.41
CA ILE A 54 0.62 -4.42 -10.61
C ILE A 54 0.07 -5.66 -9.92
N SER A 55 0.55 -6.84 -10.31
CA SER A 55 0.15 -8.12 -9.72
C SER A 55 1.27 -8.64 -8.82
N VAL A 56 0.94 -9.05 -7.60
CA VAL A 56 1.89 -9.57 -6.61
C VAL A 56 1.36 -10.90 -6.08
N SER A 57 2.16 -11.95 -6.15
CA SER A 57 1.89 -13.22 -5.46
C SER A 57 2.96 -13.48 -4.41
N ALA A 58 2.55 -14.03 -3.27
CA ALA A 58 3.39 -14.23 -2.10
C ALA A 58 2.79 -15.27 -1.18
N SER A 59 3.59 -15.83 -0.27
CA SER A 59 3.11 -16.71 0.80
C SER A 59 2.21 -15.99 1.82
N GLY A 60 2.15 -14.66 1.77
CA GLY A 60 1.36 -13.81 2.65
C GLY A 60 1.89 -12.38 2.69
N PHE A 61 1.07 -11.46 3.19
CA PHE A 61 1.41 -10.03 3.20
C PHE A 61 1.38 -9.46 4.63
N LEU A 62 2.23 -8.45 4.87
CA LEU A 62 2.16 -7.61 6.06
C LEU A 62 1.08 -6.54 5.90
N TYR A 63 0.66 -5.94 7.01
CA TYR A 63 -0.33 -4.87 7.00
C TYR A 63 0.13 -3.69 6.11
N HIS A 64 -0.73 -3.31 5.16
CA HIS A 64 -0.48 -2.29 4.13
C HIS A 64 0.72 -2.53 3.20
N GLN A 65 1.32 -3.73 3.15
CA GLN A 65 2.53 -4.00 2.36
C GLN A 65 2.36 -3.66 0.88
N ILE A 66 1.29 -4.15 0.25
CA ILE A 66 1.04 -3.92 -1.19
C ILE A 66 0.88 -2.43 -1.49
N ARG A 67 0.14 -1.70 -0.65
CA ARG A 67 -0.08 -0.25 -0.83
C ARG A 67 1.22 0.55 -0.66
N CYS A 68 2.13 0.10 0.20
CA CYS A 68 3.48 0.65 0.33
C CYS A 68 4.33 0.38 -0.92
N ILE A 69 4.32 -0.86 -1.42
CA ILE A 69 5.02 -1.24 -2.66
C ILE A 69 4.57 -0.34 -3.82
N VAL A 70 3.27 -0.16 -4.01
CA VAL A 70 2.71 0.67 -5.09
C VAL A 70 3.18 2.12 -4.98
N SER A 71 3.17 2.73 -3.77
CA SER A 71 3.70 4.08 -3.57
C SER A 71 5.15 4.22 -4.02
N ILE A 72 6.01 3.28 -3.62
CA ILE A 72 7.44 3.34 -3.93
C ILE A 72 7.68 3.11 -5.42
N LEU A 73 7.02 2.11 -6.02
CA LEU A 73 7.14 1.85 -7.46
C LEU A 73 6.71 3.06 -8.29
N VAL A 74 5.64 3.76 -7.90
CA VAL A 74 5.20 4.96 -8.61
C VAL A 74 6.13 6.15 -8.40
N MET A 75 6.72 6.34 -7.22
CA MET A 75 7.80 7.33 -7.04
C MET A 75 8.96 7.05 -8.01
N ILE A 76 9.38 5.79 -8.15
CA ILE A 76 10.41 5.39 -9.10
C ILE A 76 9.94 5.62 -10.55
N GLY A 77 8.69 5.30 -10.87
CA GLY A 77 8.10 5.52 -12.19
C GLY A 77 8.04 6.99 -12.60
N ARG A 78 7.81 7.88 -11.63
CA ARG A 78 7.85 9.34 -11.80
C ARG A 78 9.28 9.92 -11.81
N GLY A 79 10.30 9.11 -11.52
CA GLY A 79 11.71 9.55 -11.43
C GLY A 79 12.06 10.26 -10.13
N TYR A 80 11.19 10.20 -9.12
CA TYR A 80 11.40 10.84 -7.82
C TYR A 80 12.36 10.08 -6.91
N GLU A 81 12.45 8.77 -7.10
CA GLU A 81 13.41 7.90 -6.41
C GLU A 81 14.17 7.02 -7.41
N PRO A 82 15.44 6.69 -7.12
CA PRO A 82 16.19 5.76 -7.93
C PRO A 82 15.66 4.32 -7.76
N VAL A 83 15.95 3.45 -8.72
CA VAL A 83 15.58 2.03 -8.63
C VAL A 83 16.20 1.35 -7.40
N SER A 84 17.41 1.74 -7.00
CA SER A 84 18.15 1.16 -5.86
C SER A 84 17.45 1.34 -4.50
N ILE A 85 16.46 2.22 -4.40
CA ILE A 85 15.73 2.47 -3.15
C ILE A 85 15.06 1.21 -2.60
N ILE A 86 14.65 0.28 -3.46
CA ILE A 86 14.02 -0.97 -3.01
C ILE A 86 15.01 -1.80 -2.21
N GLU A 87 16.21 -2.03 -2.75
CA GLU A 87 17.26 -2.80 -2.07
C GLU A 87 17.66 -2.14 -0.75
N ASP A 88 17.78 -0.81 -0.72
CA ASP A 88 18.14 -0.10 0.51
C ASP A 88 17.04 -0.15 1.57
N LEU A 89 15.76 -0.16 1.19
CA LEU A 89 14.64 -0.31 2.13
C LEU A 89 14.54 -1.74 2.68
N LEU A 90 14.93 -2.76 1.90
CA LEU A 90 14.97 -4.16 2.33
C LEU A 90 16.20 -4.49 3.20
N ASP A 91 17.27 -3.70 3.07
CA ASP A 91 18.49 -3.83 3.87
C ASP A 91 18.37 -3.06 5.20
N ILE A 92 18.15 -3.79 6.29
CA ILE A 92 17.99 -3.22 7.64
C ILE A 92 19.26 -2.54 8.14
N SER A 93 20.45 -2.94 7.66
CA SER A 93 21.70 -2.30 8.06
C SER A 93 21.83 -0.89 7.47
N LYS A 94 21.28 -0.67 6.27
CA LYS A 94 21.24 0.64 5.62
C LYS A 94 20.04 1.46 6.08
N THR A 95 18.89 0.81 6.23
CA THR A 95 17.64 1.45 6.64
C THR A 95 17.11 0.79 7.93
N PRO A 96 17.65 1.16 9.10
CA PRO A 96 17.25 0.55 10.38
C PRO A 96 15.81 0.90 10.77
N ALA A 97 15.26 1.99 10.23
CA ALA A 97 13.88 2.42 10.48
C ALA A 97 13.23 2.99 9.22
N LYS A 98 11.91 2.80 9.15
CA LYS A 98 11.10 3.17 7.99
C LYS A 98 11.12 4.68 7.77
N PRO A 99 11.52 5.18 6.58
CA PRO A 99 11.35 6.59 6.24
C PRO A 99 9.87 6.95 6.08
N GLN A 100 9.49 8.18 6.41
CA GLN A 100 8.10 8.62 6.27
C GLN A 100 7.68 8.76 4.80
N TYR A 101 6.66 8.01 4.39
CA TYR A 101 5.99 8.18 3.10
C TYR A 101 4.51 7.81 3.19
N GLN A 102 3.71 8.33 2.25
CA GLN A 102 2.28 8.07 2.20
C GLN A 102 1.98 6.77 1.43
N ILE A 103 1.08 5.96 1.98
CA ILE A 103 0.61 4.73 1.34
C ILE A 103 -0.35 5.06 0.17
N ALA A 104 -0.36 4.22 -0.87
CA ALA A 104 -1.32 4.35 -1.95
C ALA A 104 -2.74 4.17 -1.41
N GLY A 105 -3.75 4.67 -2.12
CA GLY A 105 -5.17 4.46 -1.84
C GLY A 105 -5.53 2.98 -1.90
N ASP A 106 -6.61 2.62 -1.22
CA ASP A 106 -7.17 1.27 -1.18
C ASP A 106 -8.08 0.95 -2.36
N ILE A 107 -8.72 1.96 -2.96
CA ILE A 107 -9.66 1.82 -4.09
C ILE A 107 -9.18 0.83 -5.18
N PRO A 108 -7.93 0.87 -5.68
CA PRO A 108 -7.49 -0.02 -6.77
C PRO A 108 -7.00 -1.40 -6.29
N LEU A 109 -7.01 -1.68 -4.98
CA LEU A 109 -6.49 -2.94 -4.44
C LEU A 109 -7.54 -4.04 -4.54
N LEU A 110 -7.23 -5.09 -5.30
CA LEU A 110 -8.08 -6.26 -5.47
C LEU A 110 -7.36 -7.51 -4.97
N PHE A 111 -8.01 -8.29 -4.12
CA PHE A 111 -7.60 -9.65 -3.80
C PHE A 111 -8.28 -10.59 -4.80
N THR A 112 -7.50 -11.28 -5.62
CA THR A 112 -8.02 -12.07 -6.74
C THR A 112 -8.10 -13.56 -6.43
N ASP A 113 -7.08 -14.12 -5.78
CA ASP A 113 -6.96 -15.56 -5.65
C ASP A 113 -6.10 -15.96 -4.43
N ALA A 114 -6.29 -17.20 -3.97
CA ALA A 114 -5.46 -17.87 -2.98
C ALA A 114 -5.15 -19.30 -3.44
N GLU A 115 -3.86 -19.65 -3.38
CA GLU A 115 -3.41 -21.00 -3.68
C GLU A 115 -3.48 -21.88 -2.43
N TYR A 116 -4.04 -23.08 -2.60
CA TYR A 116 -4.10 -24.13 -1.59
C TYR A 116 -3.36 -25.36 -2.10
N PRO A 117 -2.82 -26.22 -1.23
CA PRO A 117 -2.24 -27.50 -1.64
C PRO A 117 -3.22 -28.29 -2.52
N GLU A 118 -2.67 -29.02 -3.49
CA GLU A 118 -3.45 -29.89 -4.36
C GLU A 118 -4.31 -30.85 -3.52
N ASP A 119 -5.56 -31.05 -3.94
CA ASP A 119 -6.57 -31.86 -3.25
C ASP A 119 -6.95 -31.46 -1.81
N SER A 120 -6.51 -30.29 -1.31
CA SER A 120 -6.87 -29.84 0.05
C SER A 120 -8.23 -29.14 0.14
N VAL A 121 -8.70 -28.56 -0.96
CA VAL A 121 -9.96 -27.81 -1.04
C VAL A 121 -10.70 -28.17 -2.32
N HIS A 122 -11.95 -28.61 -2.18
CA HIS A 122 -12.86 -28.85 -3.29
C HIS A 122 -14.00 -27.83 -3.25
N TRP A 123 -13.86 -26.78 -4.06
CA TRP A 123 -14.91 -25.77 -4.21
C TRP A 123 -16.13 -26.39 -4.90
N ASN A 124 -17.29 -26.31 -4.26
CA ASN A 124 -18.57 -26.67 -4.86
C ASN A 124 -19.42 -25.41 -5.01
N THR A 125 -19.83 -25.09 -6.23
CA THR A 125 -20.68 -23.94 -6.53
C THR A 125 -21.74 -24.36 -7.52
N SER A 126 -23.01 -24.23 -7.15
CA SER A 126 -24.13 -24.56 -8.03
C SER A 126 -24.16 -23.68 -9.27
N GLU A 127 -24.67 -24.21 -10.37
CA GLU A 127 -24.82 -23.44 -11.62
C GLU A 127 -25.63 -22.14 -11.40
N ALA A 128 -26.69 -22.20 -10.60
CA ALA A 128 -27.48 -21.02 -10.24
C ALA A 128 -26.64 -19.95 -9.55
N ALA A 129 -25.78 -20.33 -8.59
CA ALA A 129 -24.89 -19.39 -7.91
C ALA A 129 -23.83 -18.80 -8.85
N GLN A 130 -23.29 -19.61 -9.77
CA GLN A 130 -22.35 -19.12 -10.81
C GLN A 130 -23.03 -18.08 -11.71
N LEU A 131 -24.25 -18.36 -12.17
CA LEU A 131 -25.03 -17.45 -13.01
C LEU A 131 -25.39 -16.14 -12.27
N ASP A 132 -25.77 -16.23 -11.00
CA ASP A 132 -26.07 -15.05 -10.20
C ASP A 132 -24.83 -14.20 -9.94
N LEU A 133 -23.66 -14.82 -9.74
CA LEU A 133 -22.38 -14.10 -9.59
C LEU A 133 -21.99 -13.36 -10.87
N ILE A 134 -22.08 -14.03 -12.03
CA ILE A 134 -21.83 -13.41 -13.35
C ILE A 134 -22.79 -12.22 -13.56
N ARG A 135 -24.09 -12.43 -13.30
CA ARG A 135 -25.11 -11.38 -13.44
C ARG A 135 -24.82 -10.20 -12.52
N HIS A 136 -24.41 -10.45 -11.28
CA HIS A 136 -24.06 -9.40 -10.32
C HIS A 136 -22.93 -8.52 -10.86
N PHE A 137 -21.81 -9.13 -11.26
CA PHE A 137 -20.66 -8.38 -11.76
C PHE A 137 -20.89 -7.71 -13.12
N GLN A 138 -21.72 -8.29 -14.01
CA GLN A 138 -22.13 -7.63 -15.24
C GLN A 138 -22.92 -6.33 -14.97
N LYS A 139 -23.84 -6.36 -14.00
CA LYS A 139 -24.60 -5.16 -13.59
C LYS A 139 -23.67 -4.12 -12.97
N LEU A 140 -22.81 -4.55 -12.04
CA LEU A 140 -21.84 -3.67 -11.37
C LEU A 140 -20.90 -3.02 -12.38
N TRP A 141 -20.35 -3.80 -13.32
CA TRP A 141 -19.50 -3.29 -14.39
C TRP A 141 -20.24 -2.25 -15.24
N SER A 142 -21.49 -2.52 -15.64
CA SER A 142 -22.27 -1.60 -16.47
C SER A 142 -22.45 -0.24 -15.79
N GLU A 143 -22.76 -0.22 -14.50
CA GLU A 143 -22.92 1.01 -13.72
C GLU A 143 -21.61 1.81 -13.63
N HIS A 144 -20.49 1.14 -13.35
CA HIS A 144 -19.18 1.79 -13.28
C HIS A 144 -18.65 2.24 -14.65
N ALA A 145 -18.91 1.47 -15.72
CA ALA A 145 -18.56 1.84 -17.08
C ALA A 145 -19.30 3.10 -17.54
N ILE A 146 -20.60 3.20 -17.24
CA ILE A 146 -21.40 4.41 -17.50
C ILE A 146 -20.80 5.60 -16.74
N ARG A 147 -20.58 5.47 -15.42
CA ARG A 147 -20.00 6.55 -14.60
C ARG A 147 -18.64 7.01 -15.10
N SER A 148 -17.73 6.08 -15.40
CA SER A 148 -16.40 6.36 -15.92
C SER A 148 -16.49 7.12 -17.26
N THR A 149 -17.32 6.63 -18.18
CA THR A 149 -17.53 7.23 -19.49
C THR A 149 -18.11 8.64 -19.38
N THR A 150 -19.12 8.84 -18.52
CA THR A 150 -19.73 10.16 -18.31
C THR A 150 -18.70 11.16 -17.77
N VAL A 151 -17.94 10.78 -16.74
CA VAL A 151 -16.91 11.66 -16.15
C VAL A 151 -15.79 11.95 -17.14
N LYS A 152 -15.33 10.94 -17.90
CA LYS A 152 -14.30 11.13 -18.94
C LYS A 152 -14.79 12.04 -20.07
N THR A 153 -16.02 11.87 -20.53
CA THR A 153 -16.64 12.76 -21.53
C THR A 153 -16.70 14.21 -21.05
N LEU A 154 -17.07 14.43 -19.79
CA LEU A 154 -17.07 15.77 -19.18
C LEU A 154 -15.66 16.34 -19.07
N LEU A 155 -14.68 15.52 -18.65
CA LEU A 155 -13.28 15.92 -18.56
C LEU A 155 -12.74 16.35 -19.93
N ASP A 156 -12.98 15.55 -20.98
CA ASP A 156 -12.53 15.84 -22.34
C ASP A 156 -13.14 17.14 -22.87
N HIS A 157 -14.42 17.40 -22.55
CA HIS A 157 -15.07 18.67 -22.89
C HIS A 157 -14.39 19.87 -22.22
N VAL A 158 -14.07 19.75 -20.92
CA VAL A 158 -13.38 20.78 -20.14
C VAL A 158 -11.95 20.99 -20.66
N GLU A 159 -11.18 19.94 -20.87
CA GLU A 159 -9.79 20.03 -21.34
C GLU A 159 -9.70 20.62 -22.76
N LYS A 160 -10.67 20.30 -23.64
CA LYS A 160 -10.77 20.92 -24.97
C LYS A 160 -11.04 22.43 -24.91
N ARG A 161 -11.78 22.91 -23.90
CA ARG A 161 -12.10 24.33 -23.70
C ARG A 161 -10.91 25.13 -23.17
N TRP A 162 -10.04 24.49 -22.41
CA TRP A 162 -8.82 25.07 -21.86
C TRP A 162 -7.60 24.21 -22.23
N PRO A 163 -7.22 24.18 -23.53
CA PRO A 163 -6.09 23.40 -23.98
C PRO A 163 -4.83 23.95 -23.32
N ARG A 164 -4.04 23.08 -22.71
CA ARG A 164 -2.80 23.48 -22.05
C ARG A 164 -1.63 22.75 -22.72
N ASN A 165 -0.57 23.49 -23.01
CA ASN A 165 0.55 23.02 -23.84
C ASN A 165 1.43 21.96 -23.14
N SER A 166 1.43 21.91 -21.81
CA SER A 166 2.12 20.90 -21.00
C SER A 166 1.62 21.03 -19.56
N LEU A 167 0.83 20.06 -19.07
CA LEU A 167 0.35 20.11 -17.70
C LEU A 167 0.79 18.95 -16.83
N PRO A 168 0.91 19.18 -15.51
CA PRO A 168 0.91 18.12 -14.51
C PRO A 168 -0.25 17.14 -14.71
N LEU A 169 0.08 15.85 -14.80
CA LEU A 169 -0.89 14.76 -14.76
C LEU A 169 -1.34 14.51 -13.32
N HIS A 170 -2.49 15.08 -12.97
CA HIS A 170 -3.13 15.01 -11.65
C HIS A 170 -3.91 13.72 -11.39
N HIS A 171 -4.01 12.80 -12.35
CA HIS A 171 -4.81 11.58 -12.23
C HIS A 171 -4.40 10.70 -11.03
N LEU A 172 -3.14 10.80 -10.58
CA LEU A 172 -2.65 10.06 -9.43
C LEU A 172 -2.93 10.75 -8.09
N ASP A 173 -3.33 12.02 -8.04
CA ASP A 173 -3.31 12.81 -6.81
C ASP A 173 -4.21 12.24 -5.69
N ARG A 174 -5.32 11.61 -6.09
CA ARG A 174 -6.24 10.94 -5.17
C ARG A 174 -5.79 9.54 -4.76
N ILE A 175 -5.11 8.83 -5.64
CA ILE A 175 -4.81 7.40 -5.47
C ILE A 175 -3.39 7.21 -4.92
N ILE A 176 -2.42 8.02 -5.33
CA ILE A 176 -1.02 7.86 -4.95
C ILE A 176 -0.46 9.23 -4.60
N PRO A 177 -0.55 9.65 -3.32
CA PRO A 177 -0.08 10.96 -2.91
C PRO A 177 1.42 11.21 -3.19
N GLU A 178 2.23 10.16 -3.09
CA GLU A 178 3.66 10.22 -3.44
C GLU A 178 3.92 10.31 -4.96
N GLY A 179 2.93 9.95 -5.78
CA GLY A 179 2.97 10.06 -7.24
C GLY A 179 2.44 11.39 -7.78
N ARG A 180 2.01 12.31 -6.91
CA ARG A 180 1.53 13.66 -7.29
C ARG A 180 2.58 14.35 -8.14
N TRP A 181 2.14 15.02 -9.21
CA TRP A 181 3.05 15.87 -9.95
C TRP A 181 3.55 17.01 -9.05
N ARG A 182 4.85 17.25 -9.09
CA ARG A 182 5.50 18.38 -8.43
C ARG A 182 6.28 19.10 -9.52
N GLU A 183 6.02 20.39 -9.73
CA GLU A 183 6.80 21.19 -10.68
C GLU A 183 8.29 21.08 -10.36
N GLU A 184 9.10 20.87 -11.40
CA GLU A 184 10.53 20.65 -11.24
C GLU A 184 11.24 21.89 -10.63
N ARG A 185 12.09 21.63 -9.63
CA ARG A 185 13.33 22.38 -9.34
C ARG A 185 13.25 23.85 -8.89
N VAL A 186 12.21 24.28 -8.19
CA VAL A 186 12.38 25.44 -7.28
C VAL A 186 12.74 24.91 -5.89
N CYS A 187 13.94 25.25 -5.41
CA CYS A 187 14.30 25.14 -4.00
C CYS A 187 13.24 25.90 -3.17
N GLY A 188 12.24 25.19 -2.65
CA GLY A 188 11.10 25.79 -1.98
C GLY A 188 10.14 24.75 -1.38
N LYS A 189 9.24 25.23 -0.53
CA LYS A 189 8.16 24.44 0.09
C LYS A 189 7.30 23.80 -1.01
N GLY A 190 7.41 22.49 -1.21
CA GLY A 190 6.58 21.73 -2.17
C GLY A 190 7.33 20.69 -3.03
N SER A 191 8.66 20.80 -3.14
CA SER A 191 9.50 19.86 -3.89
C SER A 191 9.50 18.44 -3.30
N HIS A 192 9.71 17.42 -4.15
CA HIS A 192 9.89 16.05 -3.68
C HIS A 192 11.12 15.97 -2.78
N LYS A 193 10.95 15.46 -1.56
CA LYS A 193 12.07 15.13 -0.67
C LYS A 193 12.35 13.64 -0.82
N SER A 194 13.56 13.28 -1.22
CA SER A 194 13.94 11.86 -1.33
C SER A 194 13.77 11.14 0.01
N LEU A 195 13.34 9.88 -0.01
CA LEU A 195 13.07 9.05 1.18
C LEU A 195 14.22 9.09 2.20
N TYR A 196 15.48 9.00 1.77
CA TYR A 196 16.65 9.05 2.67
C TYR A 196 16.78 10.35 3.46
N LYS A 197 16.21 11.45 2.94
CA LYS A 197 16.25 12.77 3.59
C LYS A 197 15.04 13.01 4.48
N ARG A 198 14.05 12.11 4.49
CA ARG A 198 12.82 12.27 5.28
C ARG A 198 13.06 11.83 6.73
N PRO A 199 12.27 12.35 7.69
CA PRO A 199 12.24 11.79 9.03
C PRO A 199 11.93 10.28 8.97
N ILE A 200 12.56 9.52 9.85
CA ILE A 200 12.28 8.10 10.05
C ILE A 200 11.25 7.92 11.16
N GLU A 201 10.49 6.83 11.08
CA GLU A 201 9.66 6.38 12.19
C GLU A 201 10.53 5.80 13.32
N LEU A 202 9.91 5.53 14.47
CA LEU A 202 10.54 4.69 15.50
C LEU A 202 10.87 3.31 14.92
N THR A 203 12.00 2.75 15.33
CA THR A 203 12.37 1.37 15.02
C THR A 203 11.31 0.40 15.53
N VAL A 204 11.28 -0.82 14.98
CA VAL A 204 10.37 -1.88 15.43
C VAL A 204 10.61 -2.17 16.91
N GLU A 205 11.87 -2.22 17.32
CA GLU A 205 12.34 -2.51 18.66
C GLU A 205 11.89 -1.42 19.65
N GLU A 206 12.01 -0.14 19.27
CA GLU A 206 11.49 0.98 20.07
C GLU A 206 9.96 0.96 20.19
N LYS A 207 9.25 0.64 19.10
CA LYS A 207 7.78 0.51 19.12
C LYS A 207 7.35 -0.62 20.06
N LEU A 208 8.04 -1.76 20.03
CA LEU A 208 7.78 -2.90 20.92
C LEU A 208 8.09 -2.56 22.38
N ASN A 209 9.21 -1.91 22.66
CA ASN A 209 9.56 -1.45 24.01
C ASN A 209 8.52 -0.48 24.57
N ARG A 210 8.03 0.45 23.74
CA ARG A 210 6.96 1.38 24.12
C ARG A 210 5.64 0.65 24.38
N PHE A 211 5.31 -0.37 23.59
CA PHE A 211 4.13 -1.20 23.80
C PHE A 211 4.21 -1.99 25.11
N LYS A 212 5.34 -2.65 25.38
CA LYS A 212 5.58 -3.40 26.64
C LYS A 212 5.46 -2.51 27.87
N ARG A 213 6.08 -1.32 27.86
CA ARG A 213 5.97 -0.34 28.97
C ARG A 213 4.53 0.11 29.23
N LYS A 214 3.73 0.28 28.17
CA LYS A 214 2.30 0.62 28.32
C LYS A 214 1.51 -0.53 28.96
N LYS A 215 1.79 -1.78 28.56
CA LYS A 215 1.14 -2.97 29.10
C LYS A 215 1.48 -3.16 30.60
N THR A 216 2.75 -3.05 30.97
CA THR A 216 3.17 -3.13 32.39
C THR A 216 2.56 -2.01 33.22
N GLY A 217 2.55 -0.77 32.72
CA GLY A 217 1.94 0.36 33.43
C GLY A 217 0.43 0.21 33.63
N SER A 218 -0.29 -0.37 32.66
CA SER A 218 -1.72 -0.66 32.80
C SER A 218 -2.01 -1.83 33.76
N GLU A 219 -1.11 -2.83 33.82
CA GLU A 219 -1.21 -3.93 34.77
C GLU A 219 -0.97 -3.43 36.20
N ASP A 220 0.04 -2.56 36.41
CA ASP A 220 0.33 -1.93 37.69
C ASP A 220 -0.80 -1.01 38.18
N GLU A 221 -1.39 -0.16 37.32
CA GLU A 221 -2.56 0.66 37.66
C GLU A 221 -3.80 -0.19 37.98
N SER A 222 -4.00 -1.31 37.28
CA SER A 222 -5.09 -2.24 37.56
C SER A 222 -4.91 -2.94 38.92
N ALA A 223 -3.68 -3.31 39.28
CA ALA A 223 -3.34 -3.91 40.58
C ALA A 223 -3.58 -2.91 41.73
N LEU A 224 -3.11 -1.67 41.58
CA LEU A 224 -3.31 -0.59 42.57
C LEU A 224 -4.80 -0.25 42.79
N SER A 225 -5.63 -0.32 41.74
CA SER A 225 -7.08 -0.09 41.86
C SER A 225 -7.84 -1.25 42.52
N THR A 226 -7.25 -2.44 42.55
CA THR A 226 -7.86 -3.64 43.16
C THR A 226 -7.58 -3.68 44.66
N ASP A 227 -6.40 -3.23 45.10
CA ASP A 227 -6.06 -3.10 46.53
C ASP A 227 -6.90 -2.03 47.24
N GLN A 228 -7.18 -0.89 46.59
CA GLN A 228 -8.03 0.16 47.18
C GLN A 228 -9.51 -0.24 47.35
N ARG A 229 -10.01 -1.29 46.68
CA ARG A 229 -11.39 -1.80 46.87
C ARG A 229 -11.52 -2.81 48.00
N ASN A 230 -10.40 -3.35 48.50
CA ASN A 230 -10.41 -4.33 49.57
C ASN A 230 -10.20 -3.71 50.96
N GLU A 231 -9.70 -2.47 51.06
CA GLU A 231 -9.56 -1.78 52.35
C GLU A 231 -10.86 -1.15 52.87
N ASP A 232 -11.86 -0.91 52.01
CA ASP A 232 -13.13 -0.24 52.38
C ASP A 232 -14.26 -1.20 52.83
N LYS A 233 -13.94 -2.48 53.12
CA LYS A 233 -14.94 -3.51 53.52
C LYS A 233 -14.74 -4.13 54.90
N THR A 234 -13.98 -3.48 55.77
CA THR A 234 -13.79 -3.92 57.17
C THR A 234 -14.06 -2.80 58.16
N VAL A 235 -15.35 -2.48 58.37
CA VAL A 235 -15.91 -1.95 59.63
C VAL A 235 -17.32 -2.50 59.80
#